data_AF-A0A442BGR3-F1
#
_entry.id   AF-A0A442BGR3-F1
#
_cell.length_a   1.000
_cell.length_b   1.000
_cell.length_c   1.000
_cell.angle_alpha   90.00
_cell.angle_beta   90.00
_cell.angle_gamma   90.00
#
_symmetry.space_group_name_H-M   'P 1'
#
loop_
_entity.id
_entity.type
_entity.pdbx_description
1 polymer ?
#
loop_
_entity_poly.entity_id
_entity_poly.type
_entity_poly.pdbx_seq_one_letter_code
_entity_poly.pdbx_strand_id
1 'polypeptide(L)'
;MIPFPLTRRIGKIRDVALKMLAKSTDRHSVYYREQVSAGLIGHLERLGIPESRRDEQIRQFWAAVHAEILRLNLPGRTAWR
;
A
#
# COMPACT_ATOMS: atom_id res chain seq x y z
N MET A 1 -14.61 -3.93 14.36
CA MET A 1 -14.59 -4.91 13.24
C MET A 1 -13.16 -5.01 12.73
N ILE A 2 -12.53 -6.18 12.82
CA ILE A 2 -11.11 -6.41 12.45
C ILE A 2 -11.08 -6.85 10.97
N PRO A 3 -10.68 -5.99 10.01
CA PRO A 3 -10.75 -6.33 8.60
C PRO A 3 -9.37 -6.84 8.18
N PHE A 4 -9.14 -8.10 8.51
CA PHE A 4 -7.98 -8.85 8.08
C PHE A 4 -8.39 -9.79 6.94
N PRO A 5 -7.53 -10.04 5.94
CA PRO A 5 -6.16 -9.51 5.72
C PRO A 5 -6.11 -8.15 5.01
N LEU A 6 -4.96 -7.46 5.14
CA LEU A 6 -4.70 -6.14 4.52
C LEU A 6 -4.94 -6.10 3.00
N THR A 7 -4.81 -7.24 2.33
CA THR A 7 -5.12 -7.42 0.90
C THR A 7 -6.60 -7.19 0.56
N ARG A 8 -7.52 -7.31 1.55
CA ARG A 8 -8.95 -6.97 1.38
C ARG A 8 -9.25 -5.47 1.51
N ARG A 9 -8.26 -4.63 1.87
CA ARG A 9 -8.40 -3.17 1.94
C ARG A 9 -8.06 -2.51 0.59
N ILE A 10 -8.73 -2.93 -0.48
CA ILE A 10 -8.51 -2.41 -1.85
C ILE A 10 -8.59 -0.88 -1.89
N GLY A 11 -9.51 -0.26 -1.13
CA GLY A 11 -9.61 1.19 -1.03
C GLY A 11 -8.34 1.88 -0.49
N LYS A 12 -7.69 1.29 0.53
CA LYS A 12 -6.45 1.82 1.10
C LYS A 12 -5.25 1.60 0.17
N ILE A 13 -5.23 0.47 -0.54
CA ILE A 13 -4.21 0.18 -1.56
C ILE A 13 -4.28 1.22 -2.69
N ARG A 14 -5.49 1.50 -3.20
CA ARG A 14 -5.71 2.52 -4.25
C ARG A 14 -5.33 3.93 -3.80
N ASP A 15 -5.77 4.33 -2.61
CA ASP A 15 -5.46 5.66 -2.05
C ASP A 15 -3.94 5.86 -1.87
N VAL A 16 -3.23 4.85 -1.34
CA VAL A 16 -1.78 4.90 -1.22
C VAL A 16 -1.09 4.92 -2.58
N ALA A 17 -1.54 4.12 -3.56
CA ALA A 17 -1.00 4.12 -4.91
C ALA A 17 -1.16 5.49 -5.60
N LEU A 18 -2.32 6.13 -5.49
CA LEU A 18 -2.56 7.47 -6.02
C LEU A 18 -1.67 8.51 -5.34
N LYS A 19 -1.51 8.44 -4.02
CA LYS A 19 -0.64 9.35 -3.26
C LYS A 19 0.84 9.15 -3.58
N MET A 20 1.25 7.91 -3.88
CA MET A 20 2.60 7.60 -4.35
C MET A 20 2.85 8.20 -5.74
N LEU A 21 1.89 8.05 -6.67
CA LEU A 21 1.98 8.64 -8.02
C LEU A 21 1.99 10.18 -8.00
N ALA A 22 1.23 10.81 -7.10
CA ALA A 22 1.18 12.26 -6.97
C ALA A 22 2.48 12.86 -6.38
N LYS A 23 3.29 12.05 -5.67
CA LYS A 23 4.58 12.47 -5.11
C LYS A 23 5.68 12.19 -6.13
N SER A 24 5.83 13.10 -7.08
CA SER A 24 6.79 13.05 -8.20
C SER A 24 8.27 13.19 -7.80
N THR A 25 8.59 13.40 -6.52
CA THR A 25 9.98 13.45 -6.01
C THR A 25 10.32 12.22 -5.17
N ASP A 26 11.40 11.54 -5.57
CA ASP A 26 11.84 10.26 -5.02
C ASP A 26 12.08 10.29 -3.50
N ARG A 27 12.53 11.43 -2.96
CA ARG A 27 12.74 11.61 -1.51
C ARG A 27 11.44 11.67 -0.70
N HIS A 28 10.37 12.23 -1.26
CA HIS A 28 9.07 12.32 -0.60
C HIS A 28 8.30 11.00 -0.64
N SER A 29 8.58 10.15 -1.63
CA SER A 29 7.98 8.83 -1.79
C SER A 29 8.46 7.87 -0.69
N VAL A 30 9.77 7.90 -0.36
CA VAL A 30 10.39 7.08 0.69
C VAL A 30 9.86 7.44 2.08
N TYR A 31 9.86 8.73 2.43
CA TYR A 31 9.35 9.17 3.74
C TYR A 31 7.87 8.82 3.92
N TYR A 32 7.06 8.97 2.88
CA TYR A 32 5.65 8.59 2.92
C TYR A 32 5.46 7.08 3.08
N ARG A 33 6.29 6.26 2.42
CA ARG A 33 6.31 4.80 2.56
C ARG A 33 6.65 4.37 3.99
N GLU A 34 7.64 5.01 4.62
CA GLU A 34 8.02 4.74 6.00
C GLU A 34 6.88 5.07 6.98
N GLN A 35 6.24 6.24 6.82
CA GLN A 35 5.10 6.63 7.65
C GLN A 35 3.92 5.65 7.55
N VAL A 36 3.57 5.24 6.33
CA VAL A 36 2.49 4.25 6.11
C VAL A 36 2.85 2.90 6.72
N SER A 37 4.11 2.47 6.57
CA SER A 37 4.59 1.20 7.12
C SER A 37 4.57 1.22 8.65
N ALA A 38 5.09 2.28 9.29
CA ALA A 38 5.06 2.43 10.74
C ALA A 38 3.63 2.42 11.31
N GLY A 39 2.69 3.09 10.64
CA GLY A 39 1.28 3.08 11.04
C GLY A 39 0.63 1.69 10.92
N LEU A 40 0.99 0.91 9.90
CA LEU A 40 0.53 -0.47 9.74
C LEU A 40 1.14 -1.40 10.79
N ILE A 41 2.45 -1.31 11.02
CA ILE A 41 3.17 -2.08 12.06
C ILE A 41 2.50 -1.87 13.41
N GLY A 42 2.33 -0.62 13.85
CA GLY A 42 1.73 -0.31 15.15
C GLY A 42 0.26 -0.75 15.25
N HIS A 43 -0.49 -0.80 14.14
CA HIS A 43 -1.83 -1.38 14.16
C HIS A 43 -1.81 -2.90 14.35
N LEU A 44 -0.93 -3.62 13.64
CA LEU A 44 -0.83 -5.07 13.74
C LEU A 44 -0.23 -5.51 15.09
N GLU A 45 0.69 -4.73 15.66
CA GLU A 45 1.20 -4.92 17.03
C GLU A 45 0.10 -4.86 18.07
N ARG A 46 -0.77 -3.84 18.00
CA ARG A 46 -1.93 -3.73 18.90
C ARG A 46 -2.91 -4.90 18.77
N LEU A 47 -2.91 -5.58 17.62
CA LEU A 47 -3.70 -6.79 17.39
C LEU A 47 -3.00 -8.07 17.86
N GLY A 48 -1.80 -7.96 18.45
CA GLY A 48 -1.03 -9.10 18.96
C GLY A 48 -0.42 -9.98 17.87
N ILE A 49 -0.27 -9.46 16.64
CA ILE A 49 0.25 -10.25 15.52
C ILE A 49 1.78 -10.40 15.64
N PRO A 50 2.32 -11.63 15.56
CA PRO A 50 3.75 -11.87 15.60
C PRO A 50 4.50 -11.11 14.49
N GLU A 51 5.71 -10.65 14.79
CA GLU A 51 6.55 -9.88 13.86
C GLU A 51 6.69 -10.52 12.48
N SER A 52 6.99 -11.81 12.42
CA SER A 52 7.10 -12.55 11.15
C SER A 52 5.82 -12.49 10.29
N ARG A 53 4.64 -12.46 10.94
CA ARG A 53 3.35 -12.30 10.27
C ARG A 53 3.04 -10.85 9.94
N ARG A 54 3.57 -9.87 10.68
CA ARG A 54 3.46 -8.44 10.36
C ARG A 54 4.25 -8.12 9.11
N ASP A 55 5.50 -8.57 9.06
CA ASP A 55 6.40 -8.33 7.93
C ASP A 55 5.84 -8.93 6.64
N GLU A 56 5.32 -10.15 6.71
CA GLU A 56 4.72 -10.80 5.55
C GLU A 56 3.52 -9.99 5.01
N GLN A 57 2.65 -9.53 5.89
CA GLN A 57 1.52 -8.71 5.48
C GLN A 57 1.92 -7.35 4.91
N ILE A 58 2.96 -6.73 5.47
CA ILE A 58 3.47 -5.45 4.98
C ILE A 58 4.09 -5.63 3.60
N ARG A 59 4.85 -6.71 3.38
CA ARG A 59 5.35 -7.08 2.05
C ARG A 59 4.21 -7.27 1.05
N GLN A 60 3.18 -8.04 1.42
CA GLN A 60 2.01 -8.26 0.56
C GLN A 60 1.26 -6.97 0.25
N PHE A 61 1.10 -6.08 1.24
CA PHE A 61 0.47 -4.78 1.04
C PHE A 61 1.24 -3.92 0.02
N TRP A 62 2.57 -3.81 0.17
CA TRP A 62 3.38 -3.03 -0.76
C TRP A 62 3.45 -3.64 -2.16
N ALA A 63 3.48 -4.97 -2.27
CA ALA A 63 3.38 -5.66 -3.55
C ALA A 63 2.08 -5.32 -4.29
N ALA A 64 0.95 -5.29 -3.57
CA ALA A 64 -0.35 -4.90 -4.13
C ALA A 64 -0.39 -3.42 -4.53
N VAL A 65 0.20 -2.52 -3.72
CA VAL A 65 0.32 -1.09 -4.06
C VAL A 65 1.16 -0.89 -5.32
N HIS A 66 2.30 -1.57 -5.44
CA HIS A 66 3.13 -1.51 -6.65
C HIS A 66 2.40 -2.02 -7.89
N ALA A 67 1.68 -3.15 -7.78
CA ALA A 67 0.85 -3.66 -8.87
C ALA A 67 -0.22 -2.65 -9.31
N GLU A 68 -0.84 -1.95 -8.37
CA GLU A 68 -1.83 -0.91 -8.66
C GLU A 68 -1.20 0.34 -9.30
N ILE A 69 -0.02 0.77 -8.84
CA ILE A 69 0.75 1.85 -9.47
C ILE A 69 1.07 1.49 -10.92
N LEU A 70 1.55 0.28 -11.19
CA LEU A 70 1.80 -0.21 -12.55
C LEU A 70 0.51 -0.23 -13.39
N ARG A 71 -0.61 -0.66 -12.82
CA ARG A 71 -1.93 -0.65 -13.48
C ARG A 71 -2.37 0.77 -13.87
N LEU A 72 -2.06 1.77 -13.05
CA LEU A 72 -2.40 3.18 -13.29
C LEU A 72 -1.44 3.85 -14.27
N ASN A 73 -0.16 3.48 -14.27
CA ASN A 73 0.86 4.00 -15.18
C ASN A 73 0.83 3.36 -16.57
N LEU A 74 0.16 2.21 -16.76
CA LEU A 74 0.10 1.55 -18.06
C LEU A 74 -0.63 2.46 -19.08
N PRO A 75 0.06 2.95 -20.14
CA PRO A 75 -0.54 3.83 -21.14
C PRO A 75 -1.42 3.00 -22.07
N GLY A 76 -2.68 2.80 -21.70
CA GLY A 76 -3.59 1.96 -22.49
C GLY A 76 -5.05 1.95 -22.06
N ARG A 77 -5.48 2.87 -21.20
CA ARG A 77 -6.88 2.96 -20.74
C ARG A 77 -7.63 4.18 -21.27
N THR A 78 -7.24 4.63 -22.45
CA THR A 78 -7.99 5.54 -23.32
C THR A 78 -8.09 4.93 -24.71
N ALA A 79 -8.76 3.79 -24.80
CA ALA A 79 -9.32 3.28 -26.04
C ALA A 79 -10.71 2.73 -25.72
N TRP A 80 -11.71 3.27 -26.44
CA TRP A 80 -13.14 2.98 -26.38
C TRP A 80 -13.93 3.70 -25.29
N ARG A 81 -14.24 4.96 -25.58
CA ARG A 81 -15.59 5.49 -25.42
C ARG A 81 -15.97 6.25 -26.68
#